data_AF-A0A0K0DT77-F1
#
_entry.id   AF-A0A0K0DT77-F1
#
_cell.length_a   1.000
_cell.length_b   1.000
_cell.length_c   1.000
_cell.angle_alpha   90.00
_cell.angle_beta   90.00
_cell.angle_gamma   90.00
#
_symmetry.space_group_name_H-M   'P 1'
#
loop_
_entity.id
_entity.type
_entity.pdbx_description
1 polymer ?
#
loop_
_entity_poly.entity_id
_entity_poly.type
_entity_poly.pdbx_seq_one_letter_code
_entity_poly.pdbx_strand_id
1 'polypeptide(L)'
;MSRYIILIIFYISSCIYGNDDNFNKNFLNITFIPKHEIRIKTPELLTFNFSTPKISVDQDFKFECDDTYLCHVDDESKIVHLKLNDENNYNTNITIKIHPTFIGLTQINVEPLNHTNLDMPIFLNSSIKIHKTISDIMWQSIFSIVVSCFITFVTFLMGTQLHLNIILGILKKPTGPIVSVICQFIFMPLVAYVLCLTVLKMEPNFVKFCFIATGSSPGGGKSSFWTIIFDGNLDLSVCLTFIQTVCASFMMPLWMKILGENFLSADHISLPYTGLIKAILNLVIPCLIGMLTVHYKPQLVKNAQRYIKTATWISTIIFTALGVFVYYHIFLMITFPILIASCILPWSGYIVAFTLSKICKLPMADIITISIETGIQNVGLAIMMLMFSFKEPELDIAMVAPIVVILATDKPLVIMWLIKKYIEKYKKKNEIKNENIQLP
;
A
#
# COMPACT_ATOMS: atom_id res chain seq x y z
N MET A 1 -1.83 -32.23 -37.46
CA MET A 1 -2.58 -32.84 -36.35
C MET A 1 -1.84 -33.98 -35.64
N SER A 2 -1.19 -34.91 -36.34
CA SER A 2 -0.56 -36.11 -35.72
C SER A 2 0.45 -35.83 -34.59
N ARG A 3 1.27 -34.77 -34.65
CA ARG A 3 2.26 -34.45 -33.59
C ARG A 3 1.66 -34.00 -32.25
N TYR A 4 0.49 -33.34 -32.24
CA TYR A 4 -0.14 -32.87 -31.00
C TYR A 4 -0.87 -33.99 -30.24
N ILE A 5 -1.41 -34.97 -30.96
CA ILE A 5 -2.07 -36.13 -30.35
C ILE A 5 -1.03 -37.01 -29.64
N ILE A 6 0.18 -37.15 -30.19
CA ILE A 6 1.26 -37.93 -29.56
C ILE A 6 1.72 -37.28 -28.24
N LEU A 7 1.81 -35.94 -28.18
CA LEU A 7 2.18 -35.23 -26.95
C LEU A 7 1.12 -35.33 -25.86
N ILE A 8 -0.17 -35.27 -26.22
CA ILE A 8 -1.28 -35.43 -25.27
C ILE A 8 -1.34 -36.87 -24.76
N ILE A 9 -1.13 -37.88 -25.62
CA ILE A 9 -1.04 -39.27 -25.18
C ILE A 9 0.18 -39.47 -24.28
N PHE A 10 1.33 -38.85 -24.58
CA PHE A 10 2.50 -38.91 -23.68
C PHE A 10 2.22 -38.24 -22.33
N TYR A 11 1.49 -37.13 -22.30
CA TYR A 11 1.14 -36.43 -21.06
C TYR A 11 0.09 -37.20 -20.25
N ILE A 12 -0.93 -37.74 -20.92
CA ILE A 12 -1.97 -38.56 -20.28
C ILE A 12 -1.39 -39.92 -19.84
N SER A 13 -0.49 -40.55 -20.60
CA SER A 13 0.24 -41.73 -20.16
C SER A 13 1.27 -41.39 -19.07
N SER A 14 1.81 -40.17 -19.00
CA SER A 14 2.62 -39.77 -17.84
C SER A 14 1.76 -39.51 -16.60
N CYS A 15 0.49 -39.13 -16.77
CA CYS A 15 -0.46 -38.98 -15.67
C CYS A 15 -1.16 -40.29 -15.26
N ILE A 16 -1.32 -41.26 -16.18
CA ILE A 16 -2.02 -42.55 -15.94
C ILE A 16 -1.02 -43.69 -15.70
N TYR A 17 0.16 -43.65 -16.32
CA TYR A 17 1.25 -44.62 -16.21
C TYR A 17 2.53 -44.01 -15.60
N GLY A 18 2.41 -42.87 -14.92
CA GLY A 18 3.44 -42.39 -14.02
C GLY A 18 3.50 -43.29 -12.80
N ASN A 19 4.22 -44.41 -12.92
CA ASN A 19 4.74 -45.27 -11.87
C ASN A 19 4.16 -45.00 -10.47
N ASP A 20 3.07 -45.70 -10.18
CA ASP A 20 2.94 -46.28 -8.86
C ASP A 20 4.21 -47.12 -8.59
N ASP A 21 4.68 -47.01 -7.35
CA ASP A 21 5.82 -47.73 -6.76
C ASP A 21 7.23 -47.10 -6.96
N ASN A 22 7.70 -46.51 -5.86
CA ASN A 22 9.10 -46.16 -5.52
C ASN A 22 9.61 -44.73 -5.74
N PHE A 23 8.79 -43.69 -5.54
CA PHE A 23 9.35 -42.46 -4.96
C PHE A 23 9.83 -42.81 -3.55
N ASN A 24 11.16 -42.86 -3.41
CA ASN A 24 11.92 -43.21 -2.22
C ASN A 24 11.18 -42.85 -0.92
N LYS A 25 10.86 -43.89 -0.14
CA LYS A 25 10.22 -43.83 1.20
C LYS A 25 11.07 -43.11 2.26
N ASN A 26 12.08 -42.35 1.86
CA ASN A 26 13.09 -41.81 2.76
C ASN A 26 12.99 -40.28 2.74
N PHE A 27 12.15 -39.70 3.59
CA PHE A 27 12.03 -38.26 3.77
C PHE A 27 11.99 -37.89 5.25
N LEU A 28 12.50 -36.70 5.58
CA LEU A 28 12.35 -36.10 6.90
C LEU A 28 11.27 -35.04 6.81
N ASN A 29 10.16 -35.25 7.52
CA ASN A 29 9.09 -34.27 7.58
C ASN A 29 9.23 -33.43 8.84
N ILE A 30 9.38 -32.12 8.66
CA ILE A 30 9.47 -31.15 9.73
C ILE A 30 8.21 -30.29 9.71
N THR A 31 7.40 -30.47 10.73
CA THR A 31 6.16 -29.71 10.91
C THR A 31 6.34 -28.70 12.02
N PHE A 32 6.13 -27.43 11.70
CA PHE A 32 6.09 -26.38 12.70
C PHE A 32 4.74 -26.42 13.42
N ILE A 33 4.76 -26.49 14.76
CA ILE A 33 3.54 -26.43 15.58
C ILE A 33 3.42 -25.00 16.13
N PRO A 34 2.60 -24.13 15.52
CA PRO A 34 2.41 -22.79 16.05
C PRO A 34 1.68 -22.88 17.40
N LYS A 35 2.30 -22.40 18.48
CA LYS A 35 1.63 -22.24 19.79
C LYS A 35 0.92 -20.89 19.89
N HIS A 36 1.62 -19.81 19.53
CA HIS A 36 1.13 -18.42 19.64
C HIS A 36 1.70 -17.52 18.54
N GLU A 37 1.14 -16.32 18.39
CA GLU A 37 1.68 -15.26 17.53
C GLU A 37 3.08 -14.85 18.02
N ILE A 38 4.08 -14.93 17.13
CA ILE A 38 5.47 -14.57 17.44
C ILE A 38 5.58 -13.05 17.42
N ARG A 39 6.17 -12.44 18.45
CA ARG A 39 6.24 -10.98 18.60
C ARG A 39 7.65 -10.45 18.82
N ILE A 40 7.92 -9.26 18.30
CA ILE A 40 9.20 -8.56 18.52
C ILE A 40 9.44 -8.23 20.00
N LYS A 41 10.72 -8.08 20.37
CA LYS A 41 11.23 -7.72 21.70
C LYS A 41 11.02 -8.78 22.79
N THR A 42 10.44 -9.93 22.47
CA THR A 42 10.31 -11.07 23.38
C THR A 42 10.91 -12.30 22.72
N PRO A 43 11.86 -13.00 23.38
CA PRO A 43 12.34 -14.28 22.88
C PRO A 43 11.19 -15.29 22.91
N GLU A 44 11.02 -16.03 21.82
CA GLU A 44 9.92 -16.98 21.63
C GLU A 44 10.47 -18.39 21.46
N LEU A 45 9.74 -19.37 21.99
CA LEU A 45 10.09 -20.78 21.89
C LEU A 45 9.24 -21.44 20.81
N LEU A 46 9.89 -21.89 19.75
CA LEU A 46 9.25 -22.57 18.62
C LEU A 46 9.45 -24.06 18.72
N THR A 47 8.35 -24.82 18.67
CA THR A 47 8.40 -26.29 18.68
C THR A 47 8.22 -26.82 17.25
N PHE A 48 9.19 -27.62 16.81
CA PHE A 48 9.21 -28.34 15.55
C PHE A 48 9.06 -29.82 15.81
N ASN A 49 8.11 -30.45 15.14
CA ASN A 49 7.93 -31.90 15.15
C ASN A 49 8.67 -32.49 13.95
N PHE A 50 9.66 -33.33 14.26
CA PHE A 50 10.44 -34.11 13.31
C PHE A 50 9.87 -35.52 13.25
N SER A 51 9.50 -35.97 12.06
CA SER A 51 8.99 -37.32 11.83
C SER A 51 9.63 -37.97 10.60
N THR A 52 9.96 -39.26 10.71
CA THR A 52 10.42 -40.08 9.58
C THR A 52 9.58 -41.34 9.44
N PRO A 53 9.45 -41.89 8.21
CA PRO A 53 8.76 -43.15 7.96
C PRO A 53 9.62 -44.36 8.38
N LYS A 54 9.91 -44.47 9.69
CA LYS A 54 10.67 -45.57 10.31
C LYS A 54 12.14 -45.67 9.91
N ILE A 55 12.80 -44.54 9.74
CA ILE A 55 14.24 -44.47 9.46
C ILE A 55 14.92 -43.84 10.65
N SER A 56 15.93 -44.52 11.19
CA SER A 56 16.72 -43.99 12.28
C SER A 56 17.58 -42.82 11.79
N VAL A 57 17.47 -41.69 12.47
CA VAL A 57 18.24 -40.47 12.18
C VAL A 57 18.97 -40.10 13.46
N ASP A 58 20.29 -39.95 13.40
CA ASP A 58 21.12 -39.51 14.53
C ASP A 58 22.15 -38.52 13.98
N GLN A 59 21.74 -37.24 13.87
CA GLN A 59 22.56 -36.20 13.26
C GLN A 59 22.22 -34.80 13.77
N ASP A 60 23.11 -33.86 13.49
CA ASP A 60 23.02 -32.49 13.96
C ASP A 60 22.37 -31.63 12.89
N PHE A 61 21.38 -30.84 13.29
CA PHE A 61 20.71 -29.90 12.42
C PHE A 61 21.01 -28.47 12.86
N LYS A 62 21.35 -27.64 11.88
CA LYS A 62 21.52 -26.21 12.03
C LYS A 62 20.20 -25.52 11.68
N PHE A 63 19.74 -24.68 12.60
CA PHE A 63 18.57 -23.82 12.41
C PHE A 63 19.02 -22.39 12.15
N GLU A 64 18.55 -21.80 11.07
CA GLU A 64 18.84 -20.41 10.72
C GLU A 64 17.57 -19.71 10.23
N CYS A 65 17.41 -18.43 10.58
CA CYS A 65 16.33 -17.63 10.01
C CYS A 65 16.72 -17.29 8.56
N ASP A 66 15.82 -17.51 7.62
CA ASP A 66 16.06 -17.20 6.20
C ASP A 66 16.42 -15.72 6.02
N ASP A 67 15.65 -14.83 6.66
CA ASP A 67 15.99 -13.43 6.80
C ASP A 67 16.48 -13.10 8.22
N THR A 68 17.79 -12.99 8.34
CA THR A 68 18.45 -12.60 9.60
C THR A 68 18.01 -11.21 10.07
N TYR A 69 17.61 -10.28 9.20
CA TYR A 69 17.13 -8.96 9.64
C TYR A 69 15.80 -9.07 10.43
N LEU A 70 14.98 -10.06 10.11
CA LEU A 70 13.68 -10.29 10.75
C LEU A 70 13.79 -11.12 12.03
N CYS A 71 14.65 -12.14 12.05
CA CYS A 71 14.86 -12.96 13.24
C CYS A 71 16.25 -13.57 13.36
N HIS A 72 16.66 -13.86 14.59
CA HIS A 72 17.87 -14.61 14.88
C HIS A 72 17.53 -15.82 15.75
N VAL A 73 18.13 -16.97 15.44
CA VAL A 73 18.04 -18.15 16.31
C VAL A 73 19.06 -17.97 17.43
N ASP A 74 18.65 -18.22 18.67
CA ASP A 74 19.52 -18.15 19.86
C ASP A 74 20.70 -19.12 19.68
N ASP A 75 21.91 -18.69 19.99
CA ASP A 75 23.13 -19.47 19.70
C ASP A 75 23.10 -20.87 20.32
N GLU A 76 22.48 -21.00 21.51
CA GLU A 76 22.28 -22.28 22.21
C GLU A 76 21.36 -23.25 21.46
N SER A 77 20.45 -22.73 20.63
CA SER A 77 19.47 -23.50 19.85
C SER A 77 19.79 -23.57 18.36
N LYS A 78 20.90 -22.96 17.94
CA LYS A 78 21.32 -22.90 16.54
C LYS A 78 21.72 -24.26 15.99
N ILE A 79 22.26 -25.14 16.83
CA ILE A 79 22.64 -26.51 16.49
C ILE A 79 21.95 -27.46 17.47
N VAL A 80 21.13 -28.38 16.94
CA VAL A 80 20.42 -29.37 17.77
C VAL A 80 20.71 -30.77 17.26
N HIS A 81 21.13 -31.64 18.17
CA HIS A 81 21.27 -33.07 17.93
C HIS A 81 19.89 -33.73 17.89
N LEU A 82 19.54 -34.35 16.76
CA LEU A 82 18.26 -35.04 16.56
C LEU A 82 18.50 -36.55 16.52
N LYS A 83 17.80 -37.28 17.40
CA LYS A 83 17.79 -38.75 17.43
C LYS A 83 16.37 -39.31 17.28
N LEU A 84 16.07 -39.87 16.12
CA LEU A 84 14.83 -40.58 15.79
C LEU A 84 15.12 -42.06 15.71
N ASN A 85 14.50 -42.88 16.55
CA ASN A 85 14.64 -44.34 16.58
C ASN A 85 13.27 -44.99 16.88
N ASP A 86 13.20 -46.33 16.87
CA ASP A 86 12.03 -47.10 17.31
C ASP A 86 11.52 -46.67 18.70
N GLU A 87 12.43 -46.37 19.64
CA GLU A 87 12.09 -45.93 21.01
C GLU A 87 11.21 -44.67 21.04
N ASN A 88 11.43 -43.75 20.09
CA ASN A 88 10.69 -42.50 19.99
C ASN A 88 9.54 -42.60 18.98
N ASN A 89 9.21 -43.80 18.50
CA ASN A 89 8.30 -44.01 17.37
C ASN A 89 8.67 -43.17 16.12
N TYR A 90 9.97 -42.91 15.91
CA TYR A 90 10.47 -42.07 14.81
C TYR A 90 9.87 -40.66 14.77
N ASN A 91 9.49 -40.12 15.93
CA ASN A 91 8.96 -38.78 16.08
C ASN A 91 9.58 -38.10 17.31
N THR A 92 10.06 -36.86 17.15
CA THR A 92 10.51 -36.04 18.27
C THR A 92 10.16 -34.57 18.08
N ASN A 93 9.83 -33.91 19.19
CA ASN A 93 9.64 -32.47 19.23
C ASN A 93 10.93 -31.77 19.68
N ILE A 94 11.46 -30.89 18.86
CA ILE A 94 12.57 -29.99 19.19
C ILE A 94 12.01 -28.60 19.45
N THR A 95 12.48 -27.94 20.50
CA THR A 95 12.15 -26.54 20.76
C THR A 95 13.38 -25.69 20.56
N ILE A 96 13.29 -24.71 19.65
CA ILE A 96 14.34 -23.70 19.43
C ILE A 96 13.88 -22.36 19.97
N LYS A 97 14.84 -21.53 20.37
CA LYS A 97 14.57 -20.18 20.85
C LYS A 97 14.94 -19.20 19.76
N ILE A 98 14.01 -18.30 19.44
CA ILE A 98 14.24 -17.25 18.46
C ILE A 98 14.13 -15.88 19.12
N HIS A 99 14.88 -14.92 18.59
CA HIS A 99 14.81 -13.51 18.89
C HIS A 99 14.25 -12.78 17.67
N PRO A 100 12.95 -12.44 17.67
CA PRO A 100 12.36 -11.66 16.59
C PRO A 100 12.82 -10.19 16.72
N THR A 101 13.53 -9.70 15.70
CA THR A 101 14.14 -8.37 15.67
C THR A 101 13.27 -7.36 14.95
N PHE A 102 12.58 -7.77 13.88
CA PHE A 102 11.76 -6.90 13.07
C PHE A 102 10.49 -7.60 12.54
N ILE A 103 9.46 -6.83 12.20
CA ILE A 103 8.19 -7.38 11.71
C ILE A 103 8.32 -7.87 10.27
N GLY A 104 7.67 -8.99 9.95
CA GLY A 104 7.72 -9.53 8.59
C GLY A 104 7.25 -10.96 8.48
N LEU A 105 7.42 -11.49 7.27
CA LEU A 105 7.19 -12.89 6.92
C LEU A 105 8.56 -13.53 6.67
N THR A 106 8.88 -14.59 7.40
CA THR A 106 10.15 -15.30 7.24
C THR A 106 9.94 -16.80 7.40
N GLN A 107 10.97 -17.58 7.07
CA GLN A 107 11.02 -19.01 7.26
C GLN A 107 12.25 -19.35 8.10
N ILE A 108 12.20 -20.50 8.76
CA ILE A 108 13.40 -21.07 9.37
C ILE A 108 13.91 -22.12 8.42
N ASN A 109 15.18 -22.05 8.08
CA ASN A 109 15.88 -23.06 7.29
C ASN A 109 16.51 -24.06 8.25
N VAL A 110 16.39 -25.34 7.89
CA VAL A 110 16.95 -26.46 8.66
C VAL A 110 17.90 -27.23 7.75
N GLU A 111 19.19 -27.16 8.06
CA GLU A 111 20.24 -27.81 7.29
C GLU A 111 20.93 -28.90 8.14
N PRO A 112 21.17 -30.11 7.60
CA PRO A 112 21.99 -31.10 8.28
C PRO A 112 23.46 -30.66 8.24
N LEU A 113 24.16 -30.71 9.37
CA LEU A 113 25.59 -30.35 9.46
C LEU A 113 26.50 -31.45 8.90
N ASN A 114 26.12 -32.71 9.08
CA ASN A 114 26.86 -33.86 8.58
C ASN A 114 26.18 -34.40 7.33
N HIS A 115 26.88 -34.37 6.19
CA HIS A 115 26.51 -35.11 4.98
C HIS A 115 26.79 -36.61 5.15
N THR A 116 26.18 -37.26 6.14
CA THR A 116 26.16 -38.73 6.15
C THR A 116 25.18 -39.22 5.09
N ASN A 117 25.56 -40.26 4.34
CA ASN A 117 25.00 -40.83 3.08
C ASN A 117 23.48 -41.03 2.91
N LEU A 118 22.63 -40.51 3.79
CA LEU A 118 21.19 -40.39 3.58
C LEU A 118 20.90 -38.98 3.06
N ASP A 119 20.96 -38.80 1.73
CA ASP A 119 20.34 -37.67 1.04
C ASP A 119 18.80 -37.80 1.18
N MET A 120 18.30 -37.62 2.40
CA MET A 120 16.88 -37.56 2.68
C MET A 120 16.37 -36.17 2.30
N PRO A 121 15.44 -36.02 1.34
CA PRO A 121 14.74 -34.76 1.15
C PRO A 121 14.08 -34.31 2.46
N ILE A 122 14.39 -33.07 2.86
CA ILE A 122 13.77 -32.40 4.01
C ILE A 122 12.56 -31.62 3.50
N PHE A 123 11.37 -31.97 3.99
CA PHE A 123 10.17 -31.17 3.77
C PHE A 123 9.93 -30.33 5.01
N LEU A 124 10.09 -29.01 4.85
CA LEU A 124 9.89 -28.05 5.91
C LEU A 124 8.77 -27.08 5.53
N ASN A 125 7.71 -27.06 6.34
CA ASN A 125 6.65 -26.07 6.22
C ASN A 125 6.62 -25.20 7.46
N SER A 126 7.46 -24.16 7.47
CA SER A 126 7.52 -23.18 8.54
C SER A 126 7.45 -21.78 7.97
N SER A 127 6.23 -21.27 7.77
CA SER A 127 6.03 -19.83 7.60
C SER A 127 5.82 -19.20 8.97
N ILE A 128 6.67 -18.23 9.29
CA ILE A 128 6.64 -17.49 10.55
C ILE A 128 6.22 -16.07 10.25
N LYS A 129 5.16 -15.64 10.92
CA LYS A 129 4.70 -14.25 10.93
C LYS A 129 5.19 -13.60 12.21
N ILE A 130 6.02 -12.58 12.06
CA ILE A 130 6.51 -11.80 13.19
C ILE A 130 5.65 -10.56 13.32
N HIS A 131 4.88 -10.54 14.40
CA HIS A 131 4.01 -9.45 14.78
C HIS A 131 4.75 -8.45 15.66
N LYS A 132 4.21 -7.24 15.76
CA LYS A 132 4.71 -6.25 16.71
C LYS A 132 4.26 -6.53 18.15
N THR A 133 4.77 -5.75 19.10
CA THR A 133 4.36 -5.85 20.50
C THR A 133 2.89 -5.49 20.67
N ILE A 134 2.21 -6.06 21.67
CA ILE A 134 0.79 -5.77 21.99
C ILE A 134 0.53 -4.27 22.15
N SER A 135 1.46 -3.55 22.80
CA SER A 135 1.34 -2.11 23.00
C SER A 135 1.30 -1.35 21.66
N ASP A 136 2.15 -1.73 20.71
CA ASP A 136 2.22 -1.12 19.38
C ASP A 136 0.93 -1.42 18.57
N ILE A 137 0.39 -2.65 18.68
CA ILE A 137 -0.92 -3.02 18.09
C ILE A 137 -2.03 -2.13 18.65
N MET A 138 -2.05 -1.91 19.96
CA MET A 138 -3.06 -1.09 20.62
C MET A 138 -2.98 0.36 20.17
N TRP A 139 -1.79 0.97 20.16
CA TRP A 139 -1.60 2.34 19.69
C TRP A 139 -1.97 2.50 18.22
N GLN A 140 -1.58 1.56 17.36
CA GLN A 140 -1.97 1.59 15.95
C GLN A 140 -3.48 1.43 15.77
N SER A 141 -4.13 0.57 16.54
CA SER A 141 -5.59 0.39 16.48
C SER A 141 -6.32 1.68 16.88
N ILE A 142 -5.90 2.31 17.99
CA ILE A 142 -6.45 3.61 18.42
C ILE A 142 -6.22 4.66 17.34
N PHE A 143 -4.99 4.77 16.84
CA PHE A 143 -4.65 5.74 15.80
C PHE A 143 -5.48 5.53 14.53
N SER A 144 -5.63 4.28 14.08
CA SER A 144 -6.41 3.92 12.89
C SER A 144 -7.88 4.33 13.03
N ILE A 145 -8.49 4.13 14.20
CA ILE A 145 -9.85 4.57 14.49
C ILE A 145 -9.95 6.09 14.44
N VAL A 146 -9.04 6.81 15.10
CA VAL A 146 -9.08 8.27 15.15
C VAL A 146 -8.83 8.88 13.76
N VAL A 147 -7.88 8.34 12.99
CA VAL A 147 -7.63 8.76 11.60
C VAL A 147 -8.82 8.46 10.70
N SER A 148 -9.46 7.30 10.85
CA SER A 148 -10.70 6.98 10.12
C SER A 148 -11.81 8.00 10.39
N CYS A 149 -12.04 8.35 11.66
CA CYS A 149 -12.99 9.41 12.04
C CYS A 149 -12.58 10.76 11.46
N PHE A 150 -11.28 11.08 11.47
CA PHE A 150 -10.76 12.33 10.90
C PHE A 150 -10.94 12.40 9.38
N ILE A 151 -10.61 11.35 8.64
CA ILE A 151 -10.82 11.26 7.18
C ILE A 151 -12.31 11.41 6.86
N THR A 152 -13.18 10.72 7.62
CA THR A 152 -14.64 10.84 7.49
C THR A 152 -15.08 12.30 7.68
N PHE A 153 -14.55 12.98 8.69
CA PHE A 153 -14.85 14.38 8.96
C PHE A 153 -14.33 15.32 7.87
N VAL A 154 -13.08 15.18 7.43
CA VAL A 154 -12.51 15.98 6.33
C VAL A 154 -13.28 15.77 5.03
N THR A 155 -13.72 14.54 4.76
CA THR A 155 -14.54 14.20 3.59
C THR A 155 -15.93 14.85 3.67
N PHE A 156 -16.53 14.88 4.86
CA PHE A 156 -17.75 15.66 5.10
C PHE A 156 -17.53 17.15 4.84
N LEU A 157 -16.44 17.73 5.36
CA LEU A 157 -16.10 19.14 5.15
C LEU A 157 -15.90 19.49 3.67
N MET A 158 -15.27 18.60 2.91
CA MET A 158 -15.17 18.73 1.45
C MET A 158 -16.57 18.78 0.82
N GLY A 159 -17.48 17.91 1.26
CA GLY A 159 -18.88 17.93 0.84
C GLY A 159 -19.55 19.29 1.03
N THR A 160 -19.25 19.98 2.14
CA THR A 160 -19.83 21.32 2.41
C THR A 160 -19.33 22.43 1.48
N GLN A 161 -18.33 22.17 0.65
CA GLN A 161 -17.83 23.11 -0.37
C GLN A 161 -18.50 22.90 -1.74
N LEU A 162 -19.31 21.85 -1.89
CA LEU A 162 -19.97 21.48 -3.14
C LEU A 162 -21.34 22.18 -3.26
N HIS A 163 -21.40 23.25 -4.04
CA HIS A 163 -22.67 23.85 -4.43
C HIS A 163 -23.22 23.18 -5.70
N LEU A 164 -24.45 22.64 -5.62
CA LEU A 164 -25.10 21.93 -6.73
C LEU A 164 -25.11 22.72 -8.05
N ASN A 165 -25.36 24.03 -7.99
CA ASN A 165 -25.38 24.89 -9.17
C ASN A 165 -24.01 24.96 -9.89
N ILE A 166 -22.93 24.94 -9.12
CA ILE A 166 -21.55 24.95 -9.64
C ILE A 166 -21.25 23.62 -10.33
N ILE A 167 -21.60 22.50 -9.68
CA ILE A 167 -21.45 21.15 -10.25
C ILE A 167 -22.19 21.05 -11.59
N LEU A 168 -23.47 21.47 -11.63
CA LEU A 168 -24.27 21.45 -12.86
C LEU A 168 -23.66 22.34 -13.95
N GLY A 169 -23.08 23.49 -13.59
CA GLY A 169 -22.37 24.36 -14.51
C GLY A 169 -21.13 23.71 -15.13
N ILE A 170 -20.35 22.99 -14.33
CA ILE A 170 -19.14 22.28 -14.77
C ILE A 170 -19.52 21.07 -15.64
N LEU A 171 -20.55 20.32 -15.26
CA LEU A 171 -21.03 19.16 -16.03
C LEU A 171 -21.58 19.55 -17.41
N LYS A 172 -22.05 20.78 -17.61
CA LYS A 172 -22.42 21.32 -18.93
C LYS A 172 -21.23 21.49 -19.87
N LYS A 173 -20.00 21.56 -19.35
CA LYS A 173 -18.75 21.61 -20.13
C LYS A 173 -17.95 20.33 -19.87
N PRO A 174 -18.36 19.20 -20.47
CA PRO A 174 -17.91 17.87 -20.03
C PRO A 174 -16.43 17.58 -20.36
N THR A 175 -15.78 18.36 -21.20
CA THR A 175 -14.40 18.11 -21.65
C THR A 175 -13.41 18.04 -20.47
N GLY A 176 -13.47 18.98 -19.53
CA GLY A 176 -12.61 18.98 -18.34
C GLY A 176 -12.83 17.75 -17.45
N PRO A 177 -14.06 17.47 -16.99
CA PRO A 177 -14.39 16.26 -16.24
C PRO A 177 -14.01 14.95 -16.93
N ILE A 178 -14.26 14.80 -18.24
CA ILE A 178 -13.91 13.59 -18.99
C ILE A 178 -12.40 13.38 -19.02
N VAL A 179 -11.62 14.42 -19.35
CA VAL A 179 -10.15 14.35 -19.37
C VAL A 179 -9.62 13.95 -17.99
N SER A 180 -10.13 14.56 -16.94
CA SER A 180 -9.75 14.25 -15.56
C SER A 180 -10.05 12.79 -15.19
N VAL A 181 -11.25 12.27 -15.50
CA VAL A 181 -11.63 10.88 -15.22
C VAL A 181 -10.76 9.88 -16.00
N ILE A 182 -10.42 10.18 -17.26
CA ILE A 182 -9.52 9.36 -18.08
C ILE A 182 -8.11 9.33 -17.45
N CYS A 183 -7.56 10.48 -17.08
CA CYS A 183 -6.26 10.55 -16.40
C CYS A 183 -6.29 9.76 -15.08
N GLN A 184 -7.33 9.93 -14.27
CA GLN A 184 -7.41 9.36 -12.94
C GLN A 184 -7.61 7.84 -12.95
N PHE A 185 -8.51 7.32 -13.77
CA PHE A 185 -8.95 5.92 -13.69
C PHE A 185 -8.55 5.07 -14.89
N ILE A 186 -7.84 5.61 -15.87
CA ILE A 186 -7.22 4.82 -16.93
C ILE A 186 -5.70 4.98 -16.84
N PHE A 187 -5.19 6.21 -16.92
CA PHE A 187 -3.74 6.42 -16.95
C PHE A 187 -3.05 6.04 -15.64
N MET A 188 -3.51 6.55 -14.50
CA MET A 188 -2.84 6.30 -13.21
C MET A 188 -2.79 4.82 -12.79
N PRO A 189 -3.88 4.01 -12.90
CA PRO A 189 -3.83 2.57 -12.61
C PRO A 189 -2.85 1.83 -13.52
N LEU A 190 -2.81 2.19 -14.81
CA LEU A 190 -1.91 1.57 -15.77
C LEU A 190 -0.44 1.93 -15.48
N VAL A 191 -0.15 3.18 -15.12
CA VAL A 191 1.20 3.57 -14.66
C VAL A 191 1.59 2.79 -13.42
N ALA A 192 0.69 2.69 -12.43
CA ALA A 192 0.95 1.93 -11.22
C ALA A 192 1.27 0.46 -11.54
N TYR A 193 0.49 -0.16 -12.42
CA TYR A 193 0.73 -1.54 -12.86
C TYR A 193 2.05 -1.72 -13.61
N VAL A 194 2.39 -0.81 -14.53
CA VAL A 194 3.68 -0.84 -15.24
C VAL A 194 4.84 -0.69 -14.26
N LEU A 195 4.73 0.19 -13.26
CA LEU A 195 5.74 0.34 -12.20
C LEU A 195 5.85 -0.92 -11.34
N CYS A 196 4.75 -1.61 -11.06
CA CYS A 196 4.77 -2.91 -10.38
C CYS A 196 5.56 -3.97 -11.17
N LEU A 197 5.40 -3.98 -12.49
CA LEU A 197 6.08 -4.94 -13.38
C LEU A 197 7.51 -4.56 -13.72
N THR A 198 7.92 -3.29 -13.53
CA THR A 198 9.23 -2.79 -13.99
C THR A 198 10.16 -2.47 -12.83
N VAL A 199 9.73 -1.62 -11.91
CA VAL A 199 10.52 -1.09 -10.80
C VAL A 199 10.34 -1.94 -9.54
N LEU A 200 9.10 -2.28 -9.18
CA LEU A 200 8.79 -3.01 -7.95
C LEU A 200 8.87 -4.54 -8.11
N LYS A 201 9.57 -5.07 -9.13
CA LYS A 201 9.57 -6.51 -9.45
C LYS A 201 9.87 -7.40 -8.25
N MET A 202 10.90 -7.03 -7.49
CA MET A 202 11.42 -7.77 -6.33
C MET A 202 10.69 -7.46 -5.03
N GLU A 203 9.80 -6.46 -5.03
CA GLU A 203 9.05 -6.09 -3.84
C GLU A 203 7.95 -7.13 -3.53
N PRO A 204 7.50 -7.25 -2.27
CA PRO A 204 6.40 -8.13 -1.91
C PRO A 204 5.13 -7.83 -2.70
N ASN A 205 4.34 -8.86 -3.01
CA ASN A 205 3.10 -8.71 -3.77
C ASN A 205 2.08 -7.81 -3.06
N PHE A 206 2.07 -7.78 -1.72
CA PHE A 206 1.28 -6.83 -0.93
C PHE A 206 1.58 -5.37 -1.24
N VAL A 207 2.88 -5.03 -1.42
CA VAL A 207 3.31 -3.67 -1.81
C VAL A 207 2.75 -3.33 -3.18
N LYS A 208 2.88 -4.25 -4.16
CA LYS A 208 2.37 -4.06 -5.54
C LYS A 208 0.86 -3.88 -5.57
N PHE A 209 0.13 -4.73 -4.82
CA PHE A 209 -1.32 -4.64 -4.69
C PHE A 209 -1.75 -3.26 -4.17
N CYS A 210 -1.11 -2.77 -3.10
CA CYS A 210 -1.47 -1.46 -2.57
C CYS A 210 -0.99 -0.30 -3.45
N PHE A 211 0.12 -0.47 -4.18
CA PHE A 211 0.59 0.54 -5.12
C PHE A 211 -0.42 0.77 -6.25
N ILE A 212 -1.05 -0.30 -6.75
CA ILE A 212 -2.15 -0.22 -7.72
C ILE A 212 -3.39 0.44 -7.11
N ALA A 213 -3.74 0.11 -5.87
CA ALA A 213 -4.84 0.77 -5.16
C ALA A 213 -4.60 2.27 -5.00
N THR A 214 -3.36 2.66 -4.73
CA THR A 214 -2.93 4.06 -4.66
C THR A 214 -3.10 4.73 -6.02
N GLY A 215 -2.56 4.15 -7.09
CA GLY A 215 -2.72 4.66 -8.46
C GLY A 215 -4.18 4.71 -8.93
N SER A 216 -5.06 3.88 -8.37
CA SER A 216 -6.50 3.86 -8.66
C SER A 216 -7.34 4.75 -7.75
N SER A 217 -6.73 5.43 -6.78
CA SER A 217 -7.42 6.34 -5.88
C SER A 217 -7.85 7.61 -6.61
N PRO A 218 -8.94 8.27 -6.19
CA PRO A 218 -9.38 9.55 -6.76
C PRO A 218 -8.40 10.68 -6.41
N GLY A 219 -8.62 11.87 -6.96
CA GLY A 219 -7.99 13.10 -6.47
C GLY A 219 -8.24 13.31 -4.97
N GLY A 220 -7.29 13.94 -4.29
CA GLY A 220 -7.30 14.13 -2.84
C GLY A 220 -7.49 15.59 -2.44
N GLY A 221 -8.15 15.84 -1.30
CA GLY A 221 -8.53 17.20 -0.88
C GLY A 221 -7.39 18.21 -0.67
N LYS A 222 -6.12 17.78 -0.67
CA LYS A 222 -4.96 18.70 -0.73
C LYS A 222 -4.84 19.37 -2.10
N SER A 223 -5.44 18.83 -3.16
CA SER A 223 -5.45 19.40 -4.51
C SER A 223 -6.00 20.82 -4.51
N SER A 224 -7.15 21.06 -3.86
CA SER A 224 -7.77 22.37 -3.74
C SER A 224 -6.84 23.44 -3.17
N PHE A 225 -6.00 23.10 -2.18
CA PHE A 225 -5.02 24.02 -1.61
C PHE A 225 -3.96 24.43 -2.64
N TRP A 226 -3.41 23.46 -3.36
CA TRP A 226 -2.40 23.72 -4.39
C TRP A 226 -3.01 24.41 -5.62
N THR A 227 -4.24 24.07 -5.99
CA THR A 227 -5.00 24.76 -7.04
C THR A 227 -5.13 26.25 -6.75
N ILE A 228 -5.43 26.64 -5.50
CA ILE A 228 -5.46 28.06 -5.11
C ILE A 228 -4.08 28.72 -5.25
N ILE A 229 -3.01 28.05 -4.80
CA ILE A 229 -1.64 28.60 -4.86
C ILE A 229 -1.18 28.87 -6.30
N PHE A 230 -1.57 28.00 -7.22
CA PHE A 230 -1.21 28.07 -8.63
C PHE A 230 -2.27 28.73 -9.51
N ASP A 231 -3.21 29.47 -8.92
CA ASP A 231 -4.22 30.26 -9.63
C ASP A 231 -5.09 29.41 -10.58
N GLY A 232 -5.35 28.15 -10.20
CA GLY A 232 -6.23 27.24 -10.90
C GLY A 232 -7.70 27.45 -10.59
N ASN A 233 -8.56 26.74 -11.32
CA ASN A 233 -10.00 26.74 -11.12
C ASN A 233 -10.39 25.89 -9.89
N LEU A 234 -10.62 26.55 -8.74
CA LEU A 234 -10.99 25.90 -7.48
C LEU A 234 -12.34 25.15 -7.57
N ASP A 235 -13.34 25.77 -8.19
CA ASP A 235 -14.68 25.17 -8.36
C ASP A 235 -14.59 23.86 -9.15
N LEU A 236 -13.74 23.85 -10.19
CA LEU A 236 -13.43 22.64 -10.94
C LEU A 236 -12.73 21.60 -10.06
N SER A 237 -11.72 21.98 -9.26
CA SER A 237 -10.98 21.03 -8.39
C SER A 237 -11.94 20.29 -7.47
N VAL A 238 -12.75 21.03 -6.71
CA VAL A 238 -13.70 20.47 -5.74
C VAL A 238 -14.74 19.58 -6.42
N CYS A 239 -15.23 19.99 -7.60
CA CYS A 239 -16.16 19.19 -8.40
C CYS A 239 -15.51 17.89 -8.92
N LEU A 240 -14.27 17.95 -9.41
CA LEU A 240 -13.53 16.78 -9.88
C LEU A 240 -13.26 15.81 -8.75
N THR A 241 -12.81 16.28 -7.58
CA THR A 241 -12.59 15.43 -6.42
C THR A 241 -13.88 14.67 -6.05
N PHE A 242 -15.04 15.33 -6.10
CA PHE A 242 -16.33 14.69 -5.85
C PHE A 242 -16.68 13.63 -6.90
N ILE A 243 -16.64 14.00 -8.19
CA ILE A 243 -16.95 13.09 -9.30
C ILE A 243 -16.04 11.86 -9.24
N GLN A 244 -14.74 12.09 -9.03
CA GLN A 244 -13.77 11.01 -8.92
C GLN A 244 -13.99 10.16 -7.68
N THR A 245 -14.34 10.73 -6.53
CA THR A 245 -14.67 9.95 -5.32
C THR A 245 -15.86 9.03 -5.57
N VAL A 246 -16.90 9.52 -6.28
CA VAL A 246 -18.02 8.69 -6.71
C VAL A 246 -17.55 7.60 -7.68
N CYS A 247 -16.78 7.92 -8.71
CA CYS A 247 -16.25 6.95 -9.67
C CYS A 247 -15.34 5.89 -9.02
N ALA A 248 -14.52 6.28 -8.03
CA ALA A 248 -13.61 5.39 -7.32
C ALA A 248 -14.34 4.24 -6.61
N SER A 249 -15.59 4.47 -6.21
CA SER A 249 -16.49 3.45 -5.65
C SER A 249 -16.62 2.21 -6.52
N PHE A 250 -16.54 2.38 -7.83
CA PHE A 250 -16.62 1.28 -8.79
C PHE A 250 -15.24 0.97 -9.38
N MET A 251 -14.47 2.00 -9.71
CA MET A 251 -13.19 1.84 -10.41
C MET A 251 -12.12 1.18 -9.54
N MET A 252 -12.04 1.47 -8.23
CA MET A 252 -11.03 0.82 -7.38
C MET A 252 -11.26 -0.70 -7.27
N PRO A 253 -12.44 -1.20 -6.88
CA PRO A 253 -12.70 -2.65 -6.87
C PRO A 253 -12.47 -3.30 -8.24
N LEU A 254 -12.86 -2.62 -9.32
CA LEU A 254 -12.64 -3.10 -10.69
C LEU A 254 -11.15 -3.28 -10.98
N TRP A 255 -10.33 -2.27 -10.70
CA TRP A 255 -8.88 -2.34 -10.92
C TRP A 255 -8.18 -3.31 -9.97
N MET A 256 -8.64 -3.42 -8.72
CA MET A 256 -8.12 -4.42 -7.80
C MET A 256 -8.41 -5.83 -8.30
N LYS A 257 -9.56 -6.07 -8.92
CA LYS A 257 -9.88 -7.36 -9.55
C LYS A 257 -9.05 -7.60 -10.82
N ILE A 258 -8.96 -6.63 -11.72
CA ILE A 258 -8.29 -6.82 -13.02
C ILE A 258 -6.76 -6.90 -12.87
N LEU A 259 -6.17 -6.01 -12.07
CA LEU A 259 -4.72 -5.82 -11.97
C LEU A 259 -4.16 -6.34 -10.65
N GLY A 260 -4.89 -6.14 -9.54
CA GLY A 260 -4.44 -6.50 -8.20
C GLY A 260 -4.52 -8.00 -7.89
N GLU A 261 -5.56 -8.68 -8.36
CA GLU A 261 -5.83 -10.10 -8.07
C GLU A 261 -4.68 -11.02 -8.50
N ASN A 262 -3.99 -10.69 -9.59
CA ASN A 262 -2.82 -11.44 -10.06
C ASN A 262 -1.68 -11.45 -9.03
N PHE A 263 -1.51 -10.37 -8.25
CA PHE A 263 -0.47 -10.30 -7.22
C PHE A 263 -0.88 -11.05 -5.95
N LEU A 264 -2.16 -11.00 -5.56
CA LEU A 264 -2.63 -11.71 -4.36
C LEU A 264 -2.83 -13.22 -4.58
N SER A 265 -3.24 -13.62 -5.79
CA SER A 265 -3.43 -15.04 -6.13
C SER A 265 -2.10 -15.81 -6.10
N ALA A 266 -0.99 -15.14 -6.40
CA ALA A 266 0.34 -15.70 -6.24
C ALA A 266 0.64 -16.13 -4.79
N ASP A 267 0.01 -15.47 -3.81
CA ASP A 267 0.17 -15.73 -2.38
C ASP A 267 -1.04 -16.48 -1.77
N HIS A 268 -1.98 -16.97 -2.61
CA HIS A 268 -3.23 -17.65 -2.19
C HIS A 268 -4.16 -16.80 -1.31
N ILE A 269 -4.17 -15.48 -1.52
CA ILE A 269 -4.98 -14.55 -0.73
C ILE A 269 -6.18 -14.07 -1.54
N SER A 270 -7.37 -14.17 -0.93
CA SER A 270 -8.60 -13.70 -1.56
C SER A 270 -8.75 -12.19 -1.47
N LEU A 271 -9.35 -11.58 -2.50
CA LEU A 271 -9.64 -10.15 -2.49
C LEU A 271 -10.67 -9.81 -1.39
N PRO A 272 -10.35 -8.87 -0.48
CA PRO A 272 -11.25 -8.46 0.59
C PRO A 272 -12.31 -7.44 0.09
N TYR A 273 -13.23 -7.93 -0.75
CA TYR A 273 -14.31 -7.12 -1.34
C TYR A 273 -15.18 -6.38 -0.30
N THR A 274 -15.40 -6.99 0.87
CA THR A 274 -16.18 -6.36 1.95
C THR A 274 -15.46 -5.16 2.55
N GLY A 275 -14.14 -5.24 2.73
CA GLY A 275 -13.31 -4.14 3.20
C GLY A 275 -13.25 -2.99 2.19
N LEU A 276 -13.13 -3.34 0.90
CA LEU A 276 -13.23 -2.40 -0.23
C LEU A 276 -14.53 -1.59 -0.20
N ILE A 277 -15.69 -2.26 -0.15
CA ILE A 277 -17.00 -1.61 -0.14
C ILE A 277 -17.17 -0.71 1.10
N LYS A 278 -16.74 -1.17 2.28
CA LYS A 278 -16.80 -0.35 3.51
C LYS A 278 -15.96 0.92 3.41
N ALA A 279 -14.74 0.83 2.89
CA ALA A 279 -13.87 2.00 2.69
C ALA A 279 -14.51 3.03 1.75
N ILE A 280 -15.16 2.55 0.68
CA ILE A 280 -15.90 3.37 -0.28
C ILE A 280 -17.09 4.08 0.37
N LEU A 281 -17.92 3.34 1.11
CA LEU A 281 -19.11 3.90 1.77
C LEU A 281 -18.73 4.97 2.80
N ASN A 282 -17.64 4.77 3.54
CA ASN A 282 -17.09 5.73 4.49
C ASN A 282 -16.59 7.04 3.85
N LEU A 283 -16.47 7.12 2.52
CA LEU A 283 -16.13 8.36 1.83
C LEU A 283 -17.34 9.01 1.13
N VAL A 284 -18.09 8.22 0.35
CA VAL A 284 -19.21 8.75 -0.43
C VAL A 284 -20.29 9.30 0.49
N ILE A 285 -20.62 8.58 1.57
CA ILE A 285 -21.71 8.97 2.47
C ILE A 285 -21.42 10.32 3.17
N PRO A 286 -20.28 10.52 3.87
CA PRO A 286 -20.00 11.80 4.50
C PRO A 286 -19.93 12.97 3.51
N CYS A 287 -19.36 12.75 2.32
CA CYS A 287 -19.30 13.79 1.29
C CYS A 287 -20.71 14.21 0.83
N LEU A 288 -21.59 13.24 0.58
CA LEU A 288 -22.99 13.52 0.22
C LEU A 288 -23.74 14.23 1.35
N ILE A 289 -23.55 13.82 2.61
CA ILE A 289 -24.13 14.49 3.78
C ILE A 289 -23.62 15.94 3.88
N GLY A 290 -22.33 16.18 3.63
CA GLY A 290 -21.76 17.52 3.58
C GLY A 290 -22.39 18.40 2.50
N MET A 291 -22.58 17.85 1.30
CA MET A 291 -23.22 18.53 0.18
C MET A 291 -24.68 18.87 0.49
N LEU A 292 -25.43 17.94 1.08
CA LEU A 292 -26.82 18.19 1.52
C LEU A 292 -26.86 19.24 2.63
N THR A 293 -25.87 19.26 3.52
CA THR A 293 -25.79 20.24 4.63
C THR A 293 -25.60 21.65 4.09
N VAL A 294 -24.71 21.88 3.13
CA VAL A 294 -24.54 23.22 2.53
C VAL A 294 -25.75 23.63 1.69
N HIS A 295 -26.42 22.67 1.05
CA HIS A 295 -27.63 22.94 0.27
C HIS A 295 -28.81 23.39 1.15
N TYR A 296 -29.11 22.67 2.23
CA TYR A 296 -30.27 22.96 3.08
C TYR A 296 -29.98 23.97 4.19
N LYS A 297 -28.73 24.10 4.65
CA LYS A 297 -28.35 24.92 5.81
C LYS A 297 -27.07 25.74 5.56
N PRO A 298 -27.03 26.61 4.52
CA PRO A 298 -25.82 27.35 4.16
C PRO A 298 -25.30 28.28 5.26
N GLN A 299 -26.18 28.91 6.07
CA GLN A 299 -25.72 29.74 7.20
C GLN A 299 -24.94 28.94 8.25
N LEU A 300 -25.31 27.68 8.52
CA LEU A 300 -24.58 26.85 9.49
C LEU A 300 -23.15 26.58 9.00
N VAL A 301 -23.00 26.25 7.71
CA VAL A 301 -21.68 26.03 7.09
C VAL A 301 -20.84 27.30 7.14
N LYS A 302 -21.40 28.45 6.77
CA LYS A 302 -20.68 29.74 6.81
C LYS A 302 -20.18 30.08 8.21
N ASN A 303 -20.99 29.84 9.24
CA ASN A 303 -20.60 30.07 10.63
C ASN A 303 -19.52 29.07 11.09
N ALA A 304 -19.64 27.81 10.68
CA ALA A 304 -18.68 26.75 11.00
C ALA A 304 -17.34 26.94 10.27
N GLN A 305 -17.32 27.50 9.06
CA GLN A 305 -16.11 27.67 8.24
C GLN A 305 -14.96 28.38 8.97
N ARG A 306 -15.30 29.35 9.84
CA ARG A 306 -14.32 30.05 10.68
C ARG A 306 -13.54 29.10 11.60
N TYR A 307 -14.23 28.11 12.17
CA TYR A 307 -13.65 27.11 13.05
C TYR A 307 -13.01 25.97 12.27
N ILE A 308 -13.63 25.56 11.15
CA ILE A 308 -13.16 24.48 10.29
C ILE A 308 -11.73 24.73 9.83
N LYS A 309 -11.42 25.93 9.31
CA LYS A 309 -10.08 26.24 8.80
C LYS A 309 -8.99 26.01 9.85
N THR A 310 -9.17 26.57 11.05
CA THR A 310 -8.20 26.43 12.15
C THR A 310 -8.13 24.99 12.65
N ALA A 311 -9.28 24.33 12.81
CA ALA A 311 -9.34 22.94 13.26
C ALA A 311 -8.66 21.99 12.26
N THR A 312 -8.84 22.17 10.95
CA THR A 312 -8.19 21.35 9.92
C THR A 312 -6.68 21.52 9.94
N TRP A 313 -6.15 22.73 10.13
CA TRP A 313 -4.70 22.95 10.25
C TRP A 313 -4.11 22.28 11.49
N ILE A 314 -4.72 22.49 12.66
CA ILE A 314 -4.26 21.90 13.93
C ILE A 314 -4.31 20.37 13.86
N SER A 315 -5.44 19.81 13.42
CA SER A 315 -5.60 18.36 13.28
C SER A 315 -4.60 17.77 12.28
N THR A 316 -4.35 18.42 11.14
CA THR A 316 -3.34 17.94 10.17
C THR A 316 -1.96 17.83 10.80
N ILE A 317 -1.54 18.82 11.59
CA ILE A 317 -0.23 18.79 12.29
C ILE A 317 -0.20 17.64 13.31
N ILE A 318 -1.23 17.53 14.15
CA ILE A 318 -1.33 16.50 15.19
C ILE A 318 -1.33 15.09 14.56
N PHE A 319 -2.16 14.84 13.55
CA PHE A 319 -2.25 13.53 12.90
C PHE A 319 -0.99 13.18 12.11
N THR A 320 -0.29 14.17 11.55
CA THR A 320 1.00 13.93 10.91
C THR A 320 2.04 13.51 11.95
N ALA A 321 2.15 14.24 13.06
CA ALA A 321 3.10 13.91 14.13
C ALA A 321 2.82 12.54 14.76
N LEU A 322 1.56 12.27 15.12
CA LEU A 322 1.13 10.97 15.65
C LEU A 322 1.31 9.84 14.62
N GLY A 323 1.01 10.10 13.35
CA GLY A 323 1.21 9.12 12.28
C GLY A 323 2.67 8.74 12.10
N VAL A 324 3.58 9.71 12.12
CA VAL A 324 5.03 9.43 12.09
C VAL A 324 5.47 8.63 13.30
N PHE A 325 4.96 8.95 14.49
CA PHE A 325 5.27 8.21 15.71
C PHE A 325 4.75 6.76 15.67
N VAL A 326 3.51 6.54 15.24
CA VAL A 326 2.88 5.20 15.20
C VAL A 326 3.47 4.33 14.07
N TYR A 327 3.79 4.93 12.93
CA TYR A 327 4.28 4.22 11.74
C TYR A 327 5.77 4.39 11.49
N TYR A 328 6.57 4.74 12.52
CA TYR A 328 8.00 4.99 12.36
C TYR A 328 8.73 3.76 11.76
N HIS A 329 8.31 2.55 12.10
CA HIS A 329 8.90 1.30 11.62
C HIS A 329 8.70 1.09 10.12
N ILE A 330 7.60 1.60 9.54
CA ILE A 330 7.34 1.54 8.10
C ILE A 330 8.43 2.30 7.33
N PHE A 331 8.98 3.38 7.89
CA PHE A 331 10.08 4.11 7.25
C PHE A 331 11.35 3.27 7.11
N LEU A 332 11.57 2.28 8.00
CA LEU A 332 12.68 1.35 7.92
C LEU A 332 12.50 0.29 6.82
N MET A 333 11.28 0.13 6.30
CA MET A 333 10.94 -0.79 5.22
C MET A 333 11.01 -0.13 3.84
N ILE A 334 11.35 1.16 3.77
CA ILE A 334 11.45 1.88 2.50
C ILE A 334 12.67 1.38 1.73
N THR A 335 12.42 0.74 0.59
CA THR A 335 13.45 0.38 -0.38
C THR A 335 13.62 1.46 -1.44
N PHE A 336 14.77 1.45 -2.12
CA PHE A 336 15.03 2.37 -3.22
C PHE A 336 14.05 2.21 -4.41
N PRO A 337 13.67 0.99 -4.83
CA PRO A 337 12.60 0.81 -5.83
C PRO A 337 11.25 1.41 -5.41
N ILE A 338 10.83 1.22 -4.15
CA ILE A 338 9.60 1.82 -3.62
C ILE A 338 9.67 3.35 -3.70
N LEU A 339 10.81 3.95 -3.32
CA LEU A 339 11.02 5.39 -3.39
C LEU A 339 10.88 5.91 -4.82
N ILE A 340 11.56 5.28 -5.79
CA ILE A 340 11.49 5.68 -7.20
C ILE A 340 10.07 5.56 -7.74
N ALA A 341 9.42 4.41 -7.57
CA ALA A 341 8.07 4.20 -8.08
C ALA A 341 7.09 5.21 -7.47
N SER A 342 7.19 5.46 -6.16
CA SER A 342 6.33 6.39 -5.43
C SER A 342 6.52 7.85 -5.81
N CYS A 343 7.69 8.23 -6.32
CA CYS A 343 7.91 9.54 -6.95
C CYS A 343 7.29 9.58 -8.36
N ILE A 344 7.55 8.56 -9.19
CA ILE A 344 7.09 8.53 -10.59
C ILE A 344 5.56 8.57 -10.67
N LEU A 345 4.85 7.84 -9.81
CA LEU A 345 3.39 7.75 -9.87
C LEU A 345 2.70 9.14 -9.86
N PRO A 346 2.78 9.95 -8.79
CA PRO A 346 2.14 11.28 -8.77
C PRO A 346 2.75 12.24 -9.80
N TRP A 347 4.06 12.18 -10.05
CA TRP A 347 4.72 13.11 -10.97
C TRP A 347 4.34 12.87 -12.43
N SER A 348 4.20 11.61 -12.83
CA SER A 348 3.64 11.25 -14.14
C SER A 348 2.19 11.72 -14.27
N GLY A 349 1.41 11.65 -13.19
CA GLY A 349 0.06 12.20 -13.11
C GLY A 349 0.01 13.68 -13.46
N TYR A 350 0.86 14.51 -12.84
CA TYR A 350 0.95 15.94 -13.19
C TYR A 350 1.26 16.15 -14.68
N ILE A 351 2.30 15.47 -15.19
CA ILE A 351 2.80 15.69 -16.55
C ILE A 351 1.76 15.27 -17.60
N VAL A 352 1.16 14.09 -17.45
CA VAL A 352 0.22 13.56 -18.43
C VAL A 352 -1.10 14.31 -18.39
N ALA A 353 -1.62 14.62 -17.21
CA ALA A 353 -2.86 15.39 -17.09
C ALA A 353 -2.70 16.82 -17.62
N PHE A 354 -1.55 17.47 -17.40
CA PHE A 354 -1.24 18.75 -18.02
C PHE A 354 -1.22 18.65 -19.55
N THR A 355 -0.52 17.64 -20.07
CA THR A 355 -0.34 17.45 -21.52
C THR A 355 -1.66 17.14 -22.22
N LEU A 356 -2.46 16.21 -21.67
CA LEU A 356 -3.75 15.83 -22.24
C LEU A 356 -4.75 16.99 -22.19
N SER A 357 -4.81 17.71 -21.07
CA SER A 357 -5.66 18.90 -20.93
C SER A 357 -5.30 20.00 -21.94
N LYS A 358 -3.99 20.17 -22.23
CA LYS A 358 -3.50 21.11 -23.24
C LYS A 358 -3.86 20.66 -24.66
N ILE A 359 -3.76 19.37 -24.98
CA ILE A 359 -4.19 18.80 -26.27
C ILE A 359 -5.69 19.02 -26.48
N CYS A 360 -6.50 18.88 -25.42
CA CYS A 360 -7.93 19.18 -25.43
C CYS A 360 -8.27 20.68 -25.41
N LYS A 361 -7.26 21.57 -25.49
CA LYS A 361 -7.41 23.03 -25.57
C LYS A 361 -8.22 23.64 -24.43
N LEU A 362 -8.07 23.10 -23.21
CA LEU A 362 -8.72 23.67 -22.03
C LEU A 362 -8.07 25.01 -21.63
N PRO A 363 -8.81 25.90 -20.93
CA PRO A 363 -8.23 27.10 -20.34
C PRO A 363 -7.09 26.76 -19.36
N MET A 364 -6.09 27.65 -19.25
CA MET A 364 -4.91 27.38 -18.42
C MET A 364 -5.26 27.06 -16.95
N ALA A 365 -6.23 27.77 -16.38
CA ALA A 365 -6.69 27.51 -15.01
C ALA A 365 -7.25 26.08 -14.84
N ASP A 366 -7.96 25.56 -15.85
CA ASP A 366 -8.49 24.20 -15.85
C ASP A 366 -7.38 23.17 -16.09
N ILE A 367 -6.41 23.46 -16.96
CA ILE A 367 -5.22 22.62 -17.17
C ILE A 367 -4.45 22.44 -15.85
N ILE A 368 -4.20 23.54 -15.12
CA ILE A 368 -3.51 23.52 -13.82
C ILE A 368 -4.31 22.68 -12.83
N THR A 369 -5.61 22.93 -12.72
CA THR A 369 -6.49 22.17 -11.82
C THR A 369 -6.46 20.68 -12.12
N ILE A 370 -6.67 20.25 -13.37
CA ILE A 370 -6.72 18.83 -13.73
C ILE A 370 -5.35 18.16 -13.52
N SER A 371 -4.26 18.88 -13.80
CA SER A 371 -2.91 18.42 -13.49
C SER A 371 -2.73 18.14 -12.00
N ILE A 372 -3.02 19.14 -11.15
CA ILE A 372 -2.87 19.03 -9.69
C ILE A 372 -3.78 17.96 -9.13
N GLU A 373 -5.02 17.90 -9.59
CA GLU A 373 -6.02 16.91 -9.17
C GLU A 373 -5.59 15.48 -9.48
N THR A 374 -4.96 15.26 -10.65
CA THR A 374 -4.49 13.92 -11.05
C THR A 374 -3.28 13.47 -10.24
N GLY A 375 -2.30 14.35 -10.03
CA GLY A 375 -1.08 13.99 -9.30
C GLY A 375 -1.29 13.92 -7.79
N ILE A 376 -2.15 14.75 -7.21
CA ILE A 376 -2.51 14.70 -5.78
C ILE A 376 -3.68 13.74 -5.58
N GLN A 377 -3.38 12.48 -5.35
CA GLN A 377 -4.39 11.45 -5.08
C GLN A 377 -4.79 11.41 -3.60
N ASN A 378 -6.00 10.91 -3.33
CA ASN A 378 -6.46 10.56 -1.99
C ASN A 378 -5.89 9.20 -1.56
N VAL A 379 -4.58 9.17 -1.31
CA VAL A 379 -3.87 7.94 -0.88
C VAL A 379 -4.44 7.38 0.44
N GLY A 380 -5.06 8.23 1.25
CA GLY A 380 -5.78 7.79 2.46
C GLY A 380 -6.87 6.75 2.16
N LEU A 381 -7.48 6.78 0.98
CA LEU A 381 -8.46 5.76 0.57
C LEU A 381 -7.80 4.40 0.34
N ALA A 382 -6.65 4.35 -0.32
CA ALA A 382 -5.89 3.11 -0.48
C ALA A 382 -5.48 2.53 0.88
N ILE A 383 -5.01 3.38 1.81
CA ILE A 383 -4.66 2.95 3.18
C ILE A 383 -5.90 2.45 3.94
N MET A 384 -7.02 3.18 3.90
CA MET A 384 -8.28 2.76 4.52
C MET A 384 -8.76 1.41 3.99
N MET A 385 -8.67 1.21 2.67
CA MET A 385 -8.94 -0.07 2.03
C MET A 385 -8.06 -1.16 2.63
N LEU A 386 -6.75 -0.96 2.74
CA LEU A 386 -5.84 -1.94 3.35
C LEU A 386 -6.20 -2.28 4.80
N MET A 387 -6.52 -1.28 5.62
CA MET A 387 -6.85 -1.49 7.03
C MET A 387 -8.08 -2.39 7.23
N PHE A 388 -9.01 -2.42 6.27
CA PHE A 388 -10.15 -3.35 6.30
C PHE A 388 -9.89 -4.69 5.60
N SER A 389 -8.73 -4.82 4.97
CA SER A 389 -8.42 -5.88 4.00
C SER A 389 -7.36 -6.85 4.50
N PHE A 390 -6.32 -6.34 5.14
CA PHE A 390 -5.18 -7.11 5.60
C PHE A 390 -5.04 -7.04 7.12
N LYS A 391 -4.48 -8.11 7.66
CA LYS A 391 -3.99 -8.16 9.04
C LYS A 391 -2.50 -7.88 9.05
N GLU A 392 -1.95 -7.69 10.23
CA GLU A 392 -0.50 -7.54 10.42
C GLU A 392 0.18 -8.91 10.37
N PRO A 393 1.43 -8.99 9.85
CA PRO A 393 2.30 -7.90 9.40
C PRO A 393 2.08 -7.45 7.94
N GLU A 394 1.20 -8.12 7.18
CA GLU A 394 0.94 -7.84 5.76
C GLU A 394 0.45 -6.40 5.52
N LEU A 395 -0.38 -5.89 6.43
CA LEU A 395 -0.86 -4.51 6.42
C LEU A 395 0.29 -3.50 6.44
N ASP A 396 1.25 -3.67 7.35
CA ASP A 396 2.37 -2.74 7.52
C ASP A 396 3.31 -2.79 6.31
N ILE A 397 3.58 -3.99 5.76
CA ILE A 397 4.32 -4.19 4.51
C ILE A 397 3.60 -3.47 3.35
N ALA A 398 2.28 -3.65 3.22
CA ALA A 398 1.50 -3.05 2.14
C ALA A 398 1.47 -1.51 2.21
N MET A 399 1.49 -0.94 3.42
CA MET A 399 1.36 0.51 3.66
C MET A 399 2.62 1.32 3.30
N VAL A 400 3.78 0.69 3.14
CA VAL A 400 5.05 1.37 2.83
C VAL A 400 4.92 2.25 1.57
N ALA A 401 4.46 1.65 0.47
CA ALA A 401 4.32 2.35 -0.82
C ALA A 401 3.38 3.57 -0.74
N PRO A 402 2.13 3.46 -0.27
CA PRO A 402 1.23 4.60 -0.09
C PRO A 402 1.83 5.73 0.77
N ILE A 403 2.49 5.40 1.87
CA ILE A 403 3.10 6.40 2.75
C ILE A 403 4.19 7.17 2.00
N VAL A 404 5.04 6.48 1.25
CA VAL A 404 6.07 7.14 0.42
C VAL A 404 5.44 7.98 -0.69
N VAL A 405 4.35 7.53 -1.32
CA VAL A 405 3.61 8.32 -2.32
C VAL A 405 3.11 9.62 -1.70
N ILE A 406 2.51 9.59 -0.50
CA ILE A 406 2.05 10.80 0.22
C ILE A 406 3.22 11.78 0.41
N LEU A 407 4.39 11.28 0.80
CA LEU A 407 5.57 12.10 1.04
C LEU A 407 6.18 12.66 -0.25
N ALA A 408 6.10 11.94 -1.37
CA ALA A 408 6.67 12.35 -2.65
C ALA A 408 5.76 13.29 -3.46
N THR A 409 4.45 13.23 -3.23
CA THR A 409 3.42 13.88 -4.05
C THR A 409 3.57 15.40 -4.15
N ASP A 410 3.80 16.09 -3.03
CA ASP A 410 3.77 17.57 -2.97
C ASP A 410 5.13 18.25 -3.22
N LYS A 411 6.23 17.49 -3.21
CA LYS A 411 7.60 18.02 -3.37
C LYS A 411 7.80 18.86 -4.63
N PRO A 412 7.41 18.44 -5.85
CA PRO A 412 7.56 19.29 -7.03
C PRO A 412 6.75 20.59 -6.93
N LEU A 413 5.56 20.56 -6.31
CA LEU A 413 4.72 21.73 -6.12
C LEU A 413 5.32 22.72 -5.12
N VAL A 414 5.89 22.22 -4.02
CA VAL A 414 6.64 23.04 -3.05
C VAL A 414 7.82 23.73 -3.75
N ILE A 415 8.61 23.00 -4.55
CA ILE A 415 9.74 23.56 -5.28
C ILE A 415 9.27 24.64 -6.27
N MET A 416 8.23 24.35 -7.06
CA MET A 416 7.64 25.32 -7.99
C MET A 416 7.12 26.57 -7.27
N TRP A 417 6.51 26.41 -6.10
CA TRP A 417 6.02 27.53 -5.30
C TRP A 417 7.17 28.39 -4.75
N LEU A 418 8.25 27.78 -4.25
CA LEU A 418 9.45 28.50 -3.81
C LEU A 418 10.09 29.29 -4.95
N ILE A 419 10.17 28.70 -6.15
CA ILE A 419 10.65 29.37 -7.37
C ILE A 419 9.73 30.56 -7.73
N LYS A 420 8.41 30.35 -7.74
CA LYS A 420 7.41 31.42 -7.97
C LYS A 420 7.63 32.58 -7.00
N LYS A 421 7.78 32.30 -5.70
CA LYS A 421 8.04 33.30 -4.65
C LYS A 421 9.37 34.03 -4.84
N TYR A 422 10.42 33.33 -5.24
CA TYR A 422 11.71 33.93 -5.52
C TYR A 422 11.64 34.92 -6.69
N ILE A 423 10.98 34.53 -7.79
CA ILE A 423 10.78 35.37 -8.96
C ILE A 423 9.92 36.60 -8.63
N GLU A 424 8.83 36.45 -7.88
CA GLU A 424 7.98 37.56 -7.41
C GLU A 424 8.79 38.58 -6.60
N LYS A 425 9.62 38.09 -5.65
CA LYS A 425 10.47 38.94 -4.83
C LYS A 425 11.52 39.68 -5.67
N TYR A 426 12.08 39.02 -6.68
CA TYR A 426 13.04 39.63 -7.60
C TYR A 426 12.41 40.73 -8.47
N LYS A 427 11.21 40.48 -9.03
CA LYS A 427 10.46 41.48 -9.79
C LYS A 427 10.12 42.71 -8.95
N LYS A 428 9.60 42.52 -7.73
CA LYS A 428 9.29 43.61 -6.81
C LYS A 428 10.52 44.44 -6.44
N LYS A 429 11.69 43.81 -6.27
CA LYS A 429 12.95 44.52 -6.00
C LYS A 429 13.39 45.38 -7.19
N ASN A 430 13.20 44.90 -8.42
CA ASN A 430 13.54 45.65 -9.63
C ASN A 430 12.56 46.79 -9.92
N GLU A 431 11.26 46.61 -9.64
CA GLU A 431 10.27 47.68 -9.72
C GLU A 431 10.62 48.83 -8.76
N ILE A 432 10.92 48.53 -7.49
CA ILE A 432 11.36 49.53 -6.50
C ILE A 432 12.67 50.22 -6.94
N LYS A 433 13.60 49.46 -7.53
CA LYS A 433 14.85 50.04 -8.03
C LYS A 433 14.60 51.00 -9.20
N ASN A 434 13.68 50.66 -10.10
CA ASN A 434 13.32 51.52 -11.24
C ASN A 434 12.53 52.77 -10.80
N GLU A 435 11.66 52.66 -9.79
CA GLU A 435 10.99 53.82 -9.17
C GLU A 435 12.00 54.77 -8.52
N ASN A 436 13.05 54.24 -7.87
CA ASN A 436 14.10 55.05 -7.24
C ASN A 436 15.12 55.65 -8.23
N ILE A 437 15.10 55.25 -9.51
CA ILE A 437 15.94 55.83 -10.59
C ILE A 437 15.13 56.88 -11.38
N GLN A 438 14.07 57.45 -10.81
CA GLN A 438 13.51 58.70 -11.36
C GLN A 438 14.61 59.77 -11.37
N LEU A 439 15.17 59.98 -12.56
CA LEU A 439 16.22 60.95 -12.87
C LEU A 439 15.70 62.38 -12.64
N PRO A 440 16.56 63.31 -12.17
CA PRO A 440 16.19 64.66 -11.75
C PRO A 440 15.63 65.55 -12.86
#